data_AF-A0A2J6X8P5-F1
#
_entry.id   AF-A0A2J6X8P5-F1
#
_cell.length_a   1.000
_cell.length_b   1.000
_cell.length_c   1.000
_cell.angle_alpha   90.00
_cell.angle_beta   90.00
_cell.angle_gamma   90.00
#
_symmetry.space_group_name_H-M   'P 1'
#
loop_
_entity.id
_entity.type
_entity.pdbx_description
1 polymer ?
#
loop_
_entity_poly.entity_id
_entity_poly.type
_entity_poly.pdbx_seq_one_letter_code
_entity_poly.pdbx_strand_id
1 'polypeptide(L)'
;LFVCPAAGNTKIPDYGIKLIKILNAAGVSYTISPYVIDTGTEIDHIAVHHNLSKQMLLDWEEEADRLGVKAILLVECGCDTRTLYAEATETLGRPFRYPIISVDSLMLDLIREGRLPVEKTQLKVTLHDPCYATRLSGLGDLFRELLHLVTDNFIEMTPNREHNYCCNGGAGGMRLPENTNLRRKISVLKANQIRATGADYVTSPCVVCTLSLEDTCQTYNLSPTGERMALVLFEVVYAAMEPALAKRGELDRMRVPAELRHRDHEFFIAHSIEGQIATLMQQPDFPGLLEWLEKDDIVKRFSKDHPQVYDLLRSWREFAMSLDPECCR
;
A
#
# COMPACT_ATOMS: atom_id res chain seq x y z
N LEU A 1 -5.56 -4.19 -17.22
CA LEU A 1 -4.87 -2.97 -16.77
C LEU A 1 -4.48 -3.18 -15.31
N PHE A 2 -3.18 -3.18 -15.02
CA PHE A 2 -2.66 -3.17 -13.66
C PHE A 2 -2.80 -1.76 -13.11
N VAL A 3 -3.50 -1.59 -11.99
CA VAL A 3 -3.64 -0.28 -11.35
C VAL A 3 -3.20 -0.33 -9.90
N CYS A 4 -2.02 0.23 -9.64
CA CYS A 4 -1.48 0.29 -8.29
C CYS A 4 -2.10 1.46 -7.50
N PRO A 5 -2.44 1.26 -6.21
CA PRO A 5 -2.83 2.37 -5.33
C PRO A 5 -1.71 3.40 -5.19
N ALA A 6 -2.04 4.69 -5.00
CA ALA A 6 -1.01 5.70 -4.77
C ALA A 6 -0.15 5.38 -3.54
N ALA A 7 -0.73 4.78 -2.49
CA ALA A 7 0.02 4.33 -1.32
C ALA A 7 1.08 3.26 -1.67
N GLY A 8 0.74 2.31 -2.55
CA GLY A 8 1.69 1.30 -3.04
C GLY A 8 2.83 1.93 -3.84
N ASN A 9 2.47 2.81 -4.77
CA ASN A 9 3.42 3.51 -5.64
C ASN A 9 4.36 4.47 -4.89
N THR A 10 3.88 5.15 -3.85
CA THR A 10 4.62 6.24 -3.19
C THR A 10 5.33 5.83 -1.92
N LYS A 11 4.77 4.88 -1.15
CA LYS A 11 5.29 4.52 0.19
C LYS A 11 6.06 3.22 0.23
N ILE A 12 5.76 2.29 -0.68
CA ILE A 12 6.42 0.97 -0.73
C ILE A 12 6.80 0.58 -2.17
N PRO A 13 7.50 1.43 -2.94
CA PRO A 13 7.72 1.23 -4.38
C PRO A 13 8.53 -0.02 -4.72
N ASP A 14 9.54 -0.37 -3.91
CA ASP A 14 10.35 -1.58 -4.07
C ASP A 14 9.53 -2.87 -3.89
N TYR A 15 8.47 -2.79 -3.08
CA TYR A 15 7.54 -3.88 -2.85
C TYR A 15 6.57 -4.06 -4.03
N GLY A 16 6.12 -2.96 -4.64
CA GLY A 16 5.29 -3.02 -5.85
C GLY A 16 5.98 -3.78 -7.01
N ILE A 17 7.31 -3.74 -7.08
CA ILE A 17 8.09 -4.48 -8.08
C ILE A 17 8.04 -5.99 -7.85
N LYS A 18 7.92 -6.46 -6.59
CA LYS A 18 7.75 -7.90 -6.29
C LYS A 18 6.51 -8.46 -6.98
N LEU A 19 5.44 -7.67 -7.05
CA LEU A 19 4.23 -8.11 -7.72
C LEU A 19 4.39 -8.16 -9.24
N ILE A 20 5.07 -7.19 -9.84
CA ILE A 20 5.47 -7.26 -11.25
C ILE A 20 6.26 -8.54 -11.55
N LYS A 21 7.21 -8.90 -10.67
CA LYS A 21 7.96 -10.14 -10.77
C LYS A 21 7.07 -11.39 -10.68
N ILE A 22 6.08 -11.41 -9.78
CA ILE A 22 5.09 -12.48 -9.66
C ILE A 22 4.29 -12.63 -10.97
N LEU A 23 3.78 -11.53 -11.51
CA LEU A 23 2.99 -11.54 -12.75
C LEU A 23 3.82 -12.04 -13.94
N ASN A 24 5.07 -11.56 -14.06
CA ASN A 24 6.00 -12.01 -15.09
C ASN A 24 6.37 -13.49 -14.92
N ALA A 25 6.62 -13.93 -13.68
CA ALA A 25 6.90 -15.32 -13.39
C ALA A 25 5.75 -16.22 -13.86
N ALA A 26 4.50 -15.84 -13.56
CA ALA A 26 3.30 -16.56 -13.96
C ALA A 26 2.91 -16.41 -15.45
N GLY A 27 3.66 -15.62 -16.22
CA GLY A 27 3.36 -15.34 -17.63
C GLY A 27 2.03 -14.60 -17.83
N VAL A 28 1.63 -13.75 -16.88
CA VAL A 28 0.43 -12.92 -17.00
C VAL A 28 0.71 -11.78 -17.99
N SER A 29 -0.18 -11.60 -18.97
CA SER A 29 -0.15 -10.42 -19.85
C SER A 29 -0.84 -9.25 -19.16
N TYR A 30 -0.11 -8.19 -18.91
CA TYR A 30 -0.62 -6.97 -18.30
C TYR A 30 0.01 -5.73 -18.95
N THR A 31 -0.58 -4.58 -18.65
CA THR A 31 -0.06 -3.25 -19.00
C THR A 31 -0.33 -2.31 -17.84
N ILE A 32 0.45 -1.25 -17.73
CA ILE A 32 0.36 -0.22 -16.70
C ILE A 32 0.06 1.10 -17.41
N SER A 33 -0.87 1.88 -16.85
CA SER A 33 -1.19 3.21 -17.36
C SER A 33 -0.25 4.27 -16.76
N PRO A 34 0.23 5.24 -17.56
CA PRO A 34 0.86 6.45 -17.03
C PRO A 34 -0.17 7.53 -16.62
N TYR A 35 -1.45 7.36 -16.93
CA TYR A 35 -2.51 8.34 -16.71
C TYR A 35 -3.39 7.99 -15.50
N VAL A 36 -3.63 6.70 -15.28
CA VAL A 36 -4.37 6.19 -14.13
C VAL A 36 -3.38 5.82 -13.03
N ILE A 37 -3.19 6.76 -12.09
CA ILE A 37 -2.17 6.66 -11.02
C ILE A 37 -2.76 6.40 -9.62
N ASP A 38 -4.09 6.50 -9.48
CA ASP A 38 -4.83 6.27 -8.24
C ASP A 38 -6.25 5.76 -8.54
N THR A 39 -6.90 5.18 -7.52
CA THR A 39 -8.21 4.53 -7.58
C THR A 39 -9.38 5.42 -7.20
N GLY A 40 -9.14 6.65 -6.77
CA GLY A 40 -10.18 7.61 -6.42
C GLY A 40 -10.84 7.31 -5.08
N THR A 41 -10.27 6.43 -4.26
CA THR A 41 -10.83 6.14 -2.95
C THR A 41 -10.51 7.24 -1.93
N GLU A 42 -9.30 7.80 -1.98
CA GLU A 42 -8.92 8.92 -1.10
C GLU A 42 -9.74 10.17 -1.42
N ILE A 43 -10.03 10.43 -2.71
CA ILE A 43 -10.76 11.63 -3.12
C ILE A 43 -12.23 11.58 -2.68
N ASP A 44 -12.85 10.39 -2.66
CA ASP A 44 -14.23 10.24 -2.24
C ASP A 44 -14.38 10.29 -0.72
N HIS A 45 -13.56 9.54 0.02
CA HIS A 45 -13.81 9.31 1.44
C HIS A 45 -13.00 10.22 2.38
N ILE A 46 -11.88 10.76 1.91
CA ILE A 46 -11.04 11.68 2.69
C ILE A 46 -11.39 13.12 2.34
N ALA A 47 -11.43 13.44 1.04
CA ALA A 47 -11.72 14.80 0.57
C ALA A 47 -13.22 15.07 0.30
N VAL A 48 -14.07 14.04 0.36
CA VAL A 48 -15.53 14.16 0.15
C VAL A 48 -15.87 14.77 -1.21
N HIS A 49 -15.12 14.40 -2.25
CA HIS A 49 -15.24 14.97 -3.59
C HIS A 49 -15.80 13.95 -4.60
N HIS A 50 -17.07 13.59 -4.43
CA HIS A 50 -17.78 12.57 -5.21
C HIS A 50 -17.69 12.74 -6.74
N ASN A 51 -17.76 13.98 -7.24
CA ASN A 51 -17.66 14.24 -8.69
C ASN A 51 -16.29 13.86 -9.27
N LEU A 52 -15.23 14.01 -8.46
CA LEU A 52 -13.88 13.66 -8.90
C LEU A 52 -13.65 12.16 -8.79
N SER A 53 -14.20 11.50 -7.76
CA SER A 53 -14.24 10.04 -7.71
C SER A 53 -14.94 9.45 -8.93
N LYS A 54 -16.10 10.02 -9.31
CA LYS A 54 -16.81 9.65 -10.54
C LYS A 54 -15.97 9.87 -11.79
N GLN A 55 -15.30 11.02 -11.92
CA GLN A 55 -14.42 11.30 -13.04
C GLN A 55 -13.28 10.29 -13.12
N MET A 56 -12.64 9.97 -12.00
CA MET A 56 -11.56 8.98 -11.96
C MET A 56 -12.05 7.60 -12.41
N LEU A 57 -13.23 7.15 -11.98
CA LEU A 57 -13.81 5.90 -12.47
C LEU A 57 -14.08 5.93 -13.99
N LEU A 58 -14.48 7.08 -14.55
CA LEU A 58 -14.62 7.24 -16.00
C LEU A 58 -13.26 7.19 -16.71
N ASP A 59 -12.24 7.86 -16.16
CA ASP A 59 -10.87 7.87 -16.68
C ASP A 59 -10.28 6.45 -16.71
N TRP A 60 -10.62 5.60 -15.72
CA TRP A 60 -10.23 4.19 -15.71
C TRP A 60 -10.80 3.43 -16.89
N GLU A 61 -12.08 3.65 -17.21
CA GLU A 61 -12.72 2.98 -18.32
C GLU A 61 -12.23 3.51 -19.67
N GLU A 62 -12.00 4.82 -19.80
CA GLU A 62 -11.42 5.42 -21.01
C GLU A 62 -10.00 4.92 -21.25
N GLU A 63 -9.20 4.83 -20.19
CA GLU A 63 -7.85 4.30 -20.29
C GLU A 63 -7.84 2.81 -20.63
N ALA A 64 -8.79 2.05 -20.08
CA ALA A 64 -8.98 0.66 -20.43
C ALA A 64 -9.38 0.47 -21.90
N ASP A 65 -10.25 1.34 -22.44
CA ASP A 65 -10.58 1.40 -23.87
C ASP A 65 -9.34 1.71 -24.70
N ARG A 66 -8.60 2.77 -24.35
CA ARG A 66 -7.39 3.22 -25.06
C ARG A 66 -6.32 2.14 -25.13
N LEU A 67 -6.13 1.39 -24.04
CA LEU A 67 -5.15 0.31 -23.95
C LEU A 67 -5.67 -1.03 -24.47
N GLY A 68 -6.96 -1.15 -24.81
CA GLY A 68 -7.56 -2.38 -25.33
C GLY A 68 -7.54 -3.54 -24.32
N VAL A 69 -7.60 -3.25 -23.02
CA VAL A 69 -7.56 -4.29 -21.98
C VAL A 69 -8.91 -4.97 -21.80
N LYS A 70 -8.90 -6.19 -21.26
CA LYS A 70 -10.12 -6.97 -21.03
C LYS A 70 -10.63 -6.93 -19.58
N ALA A 71 -9.77 -6.53 -18.65
CA ALA A 71 -10.03 -6.55 -17.22
C ALA A 71 -9.15 -5.54 -16.51
N ILE A 72 -9.59 -5.14 -15.32
CA ILE A 72 -8.80 -4.35 -14.38
C ILE A 72 -8.26 -5.28 -13.30
N LEU A 73 -6.95 -5.26 -13.09
CA LEU A 73 -6.30 -5.95 -12.00
C LEU A 73 -6.23 -4.98 -10.82
N LEU A 74 -7.09 -5.23 -9.84
CA LEU A 74 -7.09 -4.56 -8.55
C LEU A 74 -5.97 -5.14 -7.70
N VAL A 75 -5.04 -4.29 -7.33
CA VAL A 75 -3.79 -4.69 -6.71
C VAL A 75 -3.93 -4.67 -5.18
N GLU A 76 -2.91 -4.27 -4.41
CA GLU A 76 -2.94 -4.36 -2.94
C GLU A 76 -3.69 -3.24 -2.19
N CYS A 77 -5.01 -3.14 -2.28
CA CYS A 77 -5.72 -2.13 -1.48
C CYS A 77 -7.17 -2.50 -1.13
N GLY A 78 -7.44 -2.55 0.18
CA GLY A 78 -8.80 -2.72 0.69
C GLY A 78 -9.71 -1.54 0.36
N CYS A 79 -9.18 -0.32 0.34
CA CYS A 79 -9.95 0.89 -0.01
C CYS A 79 -10.46 0.80 -1.45
N ASP A 80 -9.59 0.41 -2.38
CA ASP A 80 -9.95 0.26 -3.79
C ASP A 80 -10.95 -0.90 -3.99
N THR A 81 -10.86 -1.93 -3.14
CA THR A 81 -11.86 -3.01 -3.13
C THR A 81 -13.25 -2.47 -2.81
N ARG A 82 -13.40 -1.59 -1.81
CA ARG A 82 -14.68 -0.92 -1.52
C ARG A 82 -15.18 -0.14 -2.73
N THR A 83 -14.34 0.72 -3.29
CA THR A 83 -14.71 1.57 -4.42
C THR A 83 -15.19 0.73 -5.60
N LEU A 84 -14.41 -0.27 -6.02
CA LEU A 84 -14.72 -1.02 -7.24
C LEU A 84 -15.78 -2.10 -7.04
N TYR A 85 -15.84 -2.76 -5.87
CA TYR A 85 -16.76 -3.89 -5.67
C TYR A 85 -18.11 -3.46 -5.11
N ALA A 86 -18.16 -2.37 -4.32
CA ALA A 86 -19.38 -1.94 -3.64
C ALA A 86 -19.96 -0.64 -4.19
N GLU A 87 -19.14 0.33 -4.60
CA GLU A 87 -19.61 1.71 -4.80
C GLU A 87 -19.63 2.18 -6.25
N ALA A 88 -18.75 1.66 -7.11
CA ALA A 88 -18.56 2.17 -8.48
C ALA A 88 -19.87 2.21 -9.29
N THR A 89 -20.75 1.23 -9.10
CA THR A 89 -22.06 1.19 -9.78
C THR A 89 -22.94 2.37 -9.37
N GLU A 90 -23.00 2.68 -8.08
CA GLU A 90 -23.79 3.80 -7.55
C GLU A 90 -23.16 5.13 -7.98
N THR A 91 -21.85 5.28 -7.81
CA THR A 91 -21.11 6.50 -8.17
C THR A 91 -21.26 6.84 -9.66
N LEU A 92 -21.23 5.84 -10.54
CA LEU A 92 -21.41 6.03 -11.97
C LEU A 92 -22.89 6.21 -12.36
N GLY A 93 -23.83 5.68 -11.57
CA GLY A 93 -25.24 5.52 -11.95
C GLY A 93 -25.47 4.39 -12.95
N ARG A 94 -24.47 3.53 -13.16
CA ARG A 94 -24.47 2.35 -14.03
C ARG A 94 -23.34 1.41 -13.63
N PRO A 95 -23.39 0.11 -13.98
CA PRO A 95 -22.28 -0.80 -13.75
C PRO A 95 -20.97 -0.29 -14.37
N PHE A 96 -19.87 -0.53 -13.65
CA PHE A 96 -18.51 -0.34 -14.17
C PHE A 96 -18.28 -1.31 -15.35
N ARG A 97 -17.68 -0.83 -16.44
CA ARG A 97 -17.66 -1.55 -17.74
C ARG A 97 -16.76 -2.77 -17.78
N TYR A 98 -15.77 -2.88 -16.90
CA TYR A 98 -14.76 -3.94 -16.95
C TYR A 98 -14.83 -4.87 -15.76
N PRO A 99 -14.57 -6.18 -15.95
CA PRO A 99 -14.41 -7.09 -14.84
C PRO A 99 -13.19 -6.69 -14.01
N ILE A 100 -13.37 -6.73 -12.69
CA ILE A 100 -12.31 -6.45 -11.72
C ILE A 100 -11.78 -7.78 -11.18
N ILE A 101 -10.47 -7.97 -11.25
CA ILE A 101 -9.78 -9.16 -10.74
C ILE A 101 -8.94 -8.71 -9.54
N SER A 102 -9.17 -9.30 -8.37
CA SER A 102 -8.29 -9.09 -7.22
C SER A 102 -6.96 -9.80 -7.46
N VAL A 103 -5.84 -9.14 -7.17
CA VAL A 103 -4.51 -9.74 -7.24
C VAL A 103 -4.38 -10.99 -6.37
N ASP A 104 -5.04 -11.02 -5.21
CA ASP A 104 -5.00 -12.17 -4.31
C ASP A 104 -5.72 -13.37 -4.94
N SER A 105 -6.87 -13.14 -5.58
CA SER A 105 -7.59 -14.19 -6.32
C SER A 105 -6.78 -14.71 -7.51
N LEU A 106 -6.15 -13.79 -8.25
CA LEU A 106 -5.29 -14.15 -9.37
C LEU A 106 -4.10 -14.99 -8.91
N MET A 107 -3.41 -14.61 -7.83
CA MET A 107 -2.29 -15.39 -7.30
C MET A 107 -2.74 -16.78 -6.84
N LEU A 108 -3.89 -16.89 -6.17
CA LEU A 108 -4.45 -18.17 -5.75
C LEU A 108 -4.69 -19.10 -6.94
N ASP A 109 -5.34 -18.60 -7.99
CA ASP A 109 -5.62 -19.37 -9.21
C ASP A 109 -4.33 -19.77 -9.92
N LEU A 110 -3.38 -18.85 -10.06
CA LEU A 110 -2.08 -19.13 -10.71
C LEU A 110 -1.27 -20.22 -9.98
N ILE A 111 -1.35 -20.27 -8.63
CA ILE A 111 -0.72 -21.33 -7.84
C ILE A 111 -1.43 -22.66 -8.09
N ARG A 112 -2.77 -22.68 -8.06
CA ARG A 112 -3.58 -23.88 -8.30
C ARG A 112 -3.41 -24.45 -9.71
N GLU A 113 -3.26 -23.58 -10.70
CA GLU A 113 -2.98 -23.93 -12.09
C GLU A 113 -1.53 -24.40 -12.31
N GLY A 114 -0.66 -24.30 -11.30
CA GLY A 114 0.77 -24.65 -11.40
C GLY A 114 1.61 -23.66 -12.21
N ARG A 115 1.02 -22.52 -12.61
CA ARG A 115 1.69 -21.45 -13.36
C ARG A 115 2.59 -20.62 -12.46
N LEU A 116 2.23 -20.46 -11.19
CA LEU A 116 3.04 -19.82 -10.17
C LEU A 116 3.55 -20.88 -9.19
N PRO A 117 4.77 -21.40 -9.37
CA PRO A 117 5.31 -22.38 -8.44
C PRO A 117 5.65 -21.71 -7.12
N VAL A 118 5.27 -22.36 -6.02
CA VAL A 118 5.54 -21.91 -4.66
C VAL A 118 6.11 -23.05 -3.83
N GLU A 119 6.92 -22.69 -2.86
CA GLU A 119 7.39 -23.57 -1.80
C GLU A 119 7.12 -22.88 -0.48
N LYS A 120 6.63 -23.64 0.51
CA LYS A 120 6.21 -23.06 1.77
C LYS A 120 7.37 -22.35 2.47
N THR A 121 7.20 -21.06 2.72
CA THR A 121 8.16 -20.25 3.46
C THR A 121 8.06 -20.53 4.96
N GLN A 122 9.18 -20.33 5.66
CA GLN A 122 9.27 -20.45 7.11
C GLN A 122 8.79 -19.20 7.85
N LEU A 123 8.37 -18.15 7.14
CA LEU A 123 7.81 -16.94 7.76
C LEU A 123 6.64 -17.29 8.68
N LYS A 124 6.77 -16.93 9.96
CA LYS A 124 5.70 -17.07 10.95
C LYS A 124 4.81 -15.84 10.91
N VAL A 125 3.65 -15.95 10.27
CA VAL A 125 2.81 -14.80 9.93
C VAL A 125 1.44 -14.89 10.58
N THR A 126 0.87 -13.74 10.96
CA THR A 126 -0.55 -13.60 11.29
C THR A 126 -1.27 -12.75 10.25
N LEU A 127 -2.54 -13.00 10.01
CA LEU A 127 -3.36 -12.24 9.06
C LEU A 127 -4.08 -11.09 9.77
N HIS A 128 -4.01 -9.89 9.18
CA HIS A 128 -4.95 -8.81 9.44
C HIS A 128 -5.99 -8.78 8.31
N ASP A 129 -7.25 -9.12 8.64
CA ASP A 129 -8.40 -8.98 7.73
C ASP A 129 -8.77 -7.50 7.53
N PRO A 130 -8.56 -6.89 6.35
CA PRO A 130 -8.93 -5.49 6.13
C PRO A 130 -10.44 -5.35 6.10
N CYS A 131 -10.97 -4.29 6.71
CA CYS A 131 -12.41 -4.09 6.84
C CYS A 131 -13.14 -4.07 5.50
N TYR A 132 -12.64 -3.37 4.50
CA TYR A 132 -13.28 -3.26 3.19
C TYR A 132 -13.18 -4.55 2.35
N ALA A 133 -12.02 -5.20 2.35
CA ALA A 133 -11.86 -6.44 1.61
C ALA A 133 -12.62 -7.62 2.26
N THR A 134 -12.74 -7.61 3.59
CA THR A 134 -13.34 -8.73 4.32
C THR A 134 -14.81 -8.49 4.67
N ARG A 135 -15.15 -7.41 5.37
CA ARG A 135 -16.53 -7.14 5.80
C ARG A 135 -17.44 -6.71 4.65
N LEU A 136 -16.93 -5.88 3.74
CA LEU A 136 -17.74 -5.40 2.62
C LEU A 136 -17.69 -6.34 1.41
N SER A 137 -16.56 -7.01 1.20
CA SER A 137 -16.31 -7.75 -0.05
C SER A 137 -16.17 -9.27 0.12
N GLY A 138 -16.19 -9.78 1.36
CA GLY A 138 -16.20 -11.23 1.63
C GLY A 138 -14.91 -11.99 1.31
N LEU A 139 -13.78 -11.30 1.08
CA LEU A 139 -12.53 -11.93 0.63
C LEU A 139 -11.72 -12.61 1.75
N GLY A 140 -12.23 -12.66 2.99
CA GLY A 140 -11.47 -13.12 4.16
C GLY A 140 -10.93 -14.55 4.04
N ASP A 141 -11.75 -15.49 3.55
CA ASP A 141 -11.32 -16.89 3.42
C ASP A 141 -10.32 -17.10 2.29
N LEU A 142 -10.41 -16.31 1.22
CA LEU A 142 -9.47 -16.31 0.11
C LEU A 142 -8.03 -16.03 0.59
N PHE A 143 -7.86 -15.09 1.51
CA PHE A 143 -6.54 -14.76 2.06
C PHE A 143 -5.95 -15.92 2.87
N ARG A 144 -6.78 -16.68 3.58
CA ARG A 144 -6.36 -17.86 4.35
C ARG A 144 -5.98 -19.01 3.44
N GLU A 145 -6.77 -19.26 2.40
CA GLU A 145 -6.45 -20.25 1.38
C GLU A 145 -5.08 -19.97 0.75
N LEU A 146 -4.82 -18.71 0.40
CA LEU A 146 -3.53 -18.31 -0.13
C LEU A 146 -2.39 -18.54 0.88
N LEU A 147 -2.57 -18.13 2.14
CA LEU A 147 -1.57 -18.33 3.20
C LEU A 147 -1.24 -19.80 3.46
N HIS A 148 -2.25 -20.67 3.46
CA HIS A 148 -2.04 -22.11 3.66
C HIS A 148 -1.25 -22.78 2.52
N LEU A 149 -1.27 -22.21 1.31
CA LEU A 149 -0.46 -22.69 0.19
C LEU A 149 1.00 -22.21 0.28
N VAL A 150 1.26 -21.06 0.91
CA VAL A 150 2.58 -20.42 0.89
C VAL A 150 3.35 -20.52 2.20
N THR A 151 2.74 -20.92 3.32
CA THR A 151 3.44 -21.17 4.59
C THR A 151 2.77 -22.24 5.45
N ASP A 152 3.57 -22.92 6.29
CA ASP A 152 3.08 -23.80 7.37
C ASP A 152 2.95 -23.07 8.71
N ASN A 153 3.51 -21.85 8.82
CA ASN A 153 3.62 -21.10 10.08
C ASN A 153 2.59 -19.96 10.15
N PHE A 154 1.42 -20.13 9.52
CA PHE A 154 0.31 -19.19 9.63
C PHE A 154 -0.40 -19.34 10.98
N ILE A 155 -0.50 -18.24 11.72
CA ILE A 155 -1.19 -18.16 13.02
C ILE A 155 -2.38 -17.23 12.87
N GLU A 156 -3.58 -17.73 13.15
CA GLU A 156 -4.80 -16.97 13.03
C GLU A 156 -4.91 -15.89 14.13
N MET A 157 -5.24 -14.66 13.73
CA MET A 157 -5.53 -13.58 14.67
C MET A 157 -6.93 -13.78 15.27
N THR A 158 -7.17 -13.36 16.52
CA THR A 158 -8.52 -13.43 17.13
C THR A 158 -8.87 -12.11 17.85
N PRO A 159 -10.08 -11.55 17.66
CA PRO A 159 -11.10 -11.96 16.69
C PRO A 159 -10.62 -11.77 15.22
N ASN A 160 -11.22 -12.47 14.27
CA ASN A 160 -10.86 -12.37 12.85
C ASN A 160 -12.08 -12.12 11.96
N ARG A 161 -11.85 -12.10 10.64
CA ARG A 161 -12.84 -11.84 9.60
C ARG A 161 -13.63 -10.56 9.87
N GLU A 162 -14.95 -10.62 9.85
CA GLU A 162 -15.83 -9.50 10.10
C GLU A 162 -15.69 -8.92 11.52
N HIS A 163 -15.22 -9.73 12.48
CA HIS A 163 -15.01 -9.32 13.87
C HIS A 163 -13.60 -8.77 14.14
N ASN A 164 -12.68 -8.80 13.16
CA ASN A 164 -11.32 -8.29 13.33
C ASN A 164 -11.31 -6.79 13.70
N TYR A 165 -10.41 -6.33 14.57
CA TYR A 165 -10.31 -4.90 14.88
C TYR A 165 -9.74 -4.10 13.70
N CYS A 166 -10.14 -2.83 13.59
CA CYS A 166 -9.62 -1.92 12.56
C CYS A 166 -8.11 -1.70 12.75
N CYS A 167 -7.36 -1.50 11.65
CA CYS A 167 -5.97 -1.03 11.69
C CYS A 167 -5.85 0.47 11.96
N ASN A 168 -6.98 1.19 11.99
CA ASN A 168 -7.09 2.65 12.13
C ASN A 168 -6.40 3.45 11.02
N GLY A 169 -6.16 2.79 9.88
CA GLY A 169 -5.35 3.31 8.78
C GLY A 169 -6.07 3.55 7.46
N GLY A 170 -7.27 2.99 7.27
CA GLY A 170 -8.00 2.96 6.00
C GLY A 170 -8.39 4.34 5.43
N ALA A 171 -9.33 4.37 4.48
CA ALA A 171 -9.76 5.58 3.77
C ALA A 171 -10.57 6.59 4.62
N GLY A 172 -10.22 6.81 5.89
CA GLY A 172 -10.88 7.76 6.77
C GLY A 172 -9.90 8.71 7.45
N GLY A 173 -10.44 9.72 8.14
CA GLY A 173 -9.66 10.81 8.73
C GLY A 173 -8.58 10.37 9.74
N MET A 174 -8.65 9.17 10.31
CA MET A 174 -7.65 8.66 11.27
C MET A 174 -6.24 8.53 10.68
N ARG A 175 -6.11 8.44 9.36
CA ARG A 175 -4.81 8.44 8.66
C ARG A 175 -4.19 9.83 8.56
N LEU A 176 -4.99 10.89 8.68
CA LEU A 176 -4.50 12.26 8.54
C LEU A 176 -3.48 12.61 9.66
N PRO A 177 -2.43 13.40 9.35
CA PRO A 177 -1.35 13.69 10.30
C PRO A 177 -1.82 14.20 11.67
N GLU A 178 -2.82 15.09 11.68
CA GLU A 178 -3.41 15.67 12.89
C GLU A 178 -4.04 14.62 13.82
N ASN A 179 -4.45 13.47 13.28
CA ASN A 179 -5.06 12.38 14.03
C ASN A 179 -4.05 11.32 14.48
N THR A 180 -2.75 11.46 14.15
CA THR A 180 -1.71 10.46 14.46
C THR A 180 -1.66 10.08 15.94
N ASN A 181 -1.70 11.06 16.85
CA ASN A 181 -1.65 10.80 18.29
C ASN A 181 -2.88 10.04 18.78
N LEU A 182 -4.07 10.38 18.27
CA LEU A 182 -5.31 9.67 18.60
C LEU A 182 -5.29 8.25 18.01
N ARG A 183 -4.90 8.10 16.74
CA ARG A 183 -4.73 6.83 16.04
C ARG A 183 -3.84 5.88 16.83
N ARG A 184 -2.65 6.34 17.21
CA ARG A 184 -1.70 5.54 18.00
C ARG A 184 -2.33 5.08 19.31
N LYS A 185 -2.95 5.99 20.08
CA LYS A 185 -3.62 5.65 21.36
C LYS A 185 -4.67 4.54 21.21
N ILE A 186 -5.53 4.62 20.20
CA ILE A 186 -6.57 3.59 19.98
C ILE A 186 -6.00 2.28 19.41
N SER A 187 -4.86 2.35 18.70
CA SER A 187 -4.19 1.19 18.12
C SER A 187 -3.62 0.22 19.16
N VAL A 188 -3.63 0.56 20.46
CA VAL A 188 -3.33 -0.41 21.55
C VAL A 188 -4.16 -1.69 21.44
N LEU A 189 -5.43 -1.58 21.01
CA LEU A 189 -6.31 -2.73 20.83
C LEU A 189 -5.80 -3.66 19.73
N LYS A 190 -5.38 -3.09 18.59
CA LYS A 190 -4.78 -3.83 17.48
C LYS A 190 -3.41 -4.39 17.85
N ALA A 191 -2.58 -3.61 18.53
CA ALA A 191 -1.27 -4.05 19.01
C ALA A 191 -1.37 -5.26 19.93
N ASN A 192 -2.32 -5.25 20.88
CA ASN A 192 -2.59 -6.38 21.76
C ASN A 192 -3.06 -7.61 20.99
N GLN A 193 -3.89 -7.40 19.97
CA GLN A 193 -4.38 -8.46 19.10
C GLN A 193 -3.26 -9.12 18.30
N ILE A 194 -2.33 -8.34 17.74
CA ILE A 194 -1.14 -8.85 17.04
C ILE A 194 -0.22 -9.57 18.02
N ARG A 195 0.08 -8.97 19.17
CA ARG A 195 0.97 -9.56 20.18
C ARG A 195 0.48 -10.93 20.67
N ALA A 196 -0.84 -11.09 20.81
CA ALA A 196 -1.45 -12.34 21.26
C ALA A 196 -1.22 -13.51 20.30
N THR A 197 -0.91 -13.27 19.02
CA THR A 197 -0.63 -14.35 18.05
C THR A 197 0.77 -14.91 18.19
N GLY A 198 1.71 -14.11 18.72
CA GLY A 198 3.13 -14.48 18.79
C GLY A 198 3.77 -14.72 17.41
N ALA A 199 3.19 -14.20 16.33
CA ALA A 199 3.76 -14.23 14.99
C ALA A 199 4.89 -13.20 14.85
N ASP A 200 5.85 -13.50 13.99
CA ASP A 200 6.99 -12.61 13.72
C ASP A 200 6.58 -11.48 12.76
N TYR A 201 5.60 -11.74 11.89
CA TYR A 201 5.07 -10.75 10.95
C TYR A 201 3.55 -10.68 10.98
N VAL A 202 3.00 -9.50 10.73
CA VAL A 202 1.58 -9.31 10.43
C VAL A 202 1.41 -9.04 8.94
N THR A 203 0.62 -9.84 8.24
CA THR A 203 0.37 -9.68 6.81
C THR A 203 -1.05 -9.18 6.53
N SER A 204 -1.21 -8.39 5.49
CA SER A 204 -2.48 -7.80 5.06
C SER A 204 -2.50 -7.67 3.52
N PRO A 205 -3.63 -7.97 2.84
CA PRO A 205 -3.76 -7.73 1.39
C PRO A 205 -3.98 -6.23 1.05
N CYS A 206 -4.04 -5.36 2.04
CA CYS A 206 -4.20 -3.92 1.87
C CYS A 206 -2.93 -3.17 2.30
N VAL A 207 -2.29 -2.45 1.37
CA VAL A 207 -1.10 -1.62 1.63
C VAL A 207 -1.34 -0.57 2.71
N VAL A 208 -2.49 0.08 2.68
CA VAL A 208 -2.83 1.14 3.63
C VAL A 208 -2.95 0.59 5.05
N CYS A 209 -3.50 -0.62 5.19
CA CYS A 209 -3.49 -1.33 6.47
C CYS A 209 -2.07 -1.69 6.88
N THR A 210 -1.23 -2.20 5.96
CA THR A 210 0.16 -2.56 6.24
C THR A 210 0.97 -1.37 6.76
N LEU A 211 0.86 -0.18 6.16
CA LEU A 211 1.52 1.04 6.64
C LEU A 211 1.10 1.41 8.07
N SER A 212 -0.18 1.25 8.40
CA SER A 212 -0.71 1.61 9.72
C SER A 212 -0.45 0.55 10.78
N LEU A 213 -0.38 -0.72 10.37
CA LEU A 213 0.08 -1.82 11.19
C LEU A 213 1.56 -1.65 11.51
N GLU A 214 2.39 -1.25 10.56
CA GLU A 214 3.80 -0.95 10.81
C GLU A 214 3.97 0.16 11.86
N ASP A 215 3.29 1.31 11.68
CA ASP A 215 3.28 2.38 12.68
C ASP A 215 2.81 1.89 14.06
N THR A 216 1.80 1.01 14.10
CA THR A 216 1.31 0.39 15.33
C THR A 216 2.36 -0.51 15.96
N CYS A 217 3.03 -1.36 15.17
CA CYS A 217 4.07 -2.27 15.66
C CYS A 217 5.25 -1.51 16.23
N GLN A 218 5.74 -0.46 15.54
CA GLN A 218 6.81 0.40 16.04
C GLN A 218 6.40 1.15 17.32
N THR A 219 5.20 1.76 17.33
CA THR A 219 4.70 2.53 18.48
C THR A 219 4.63 1.70 19.77
N TYR A 220 4.29 0.42 19.64
CA TYR A 220 4.09 -0.48 20.78
C TYR A 220 5.22 -1.50 20.97
N ASN A 221 6.35 -1.32 20.28
CA ASN A 221 7.55 -2.16 20.34
C ASN A 221 7.25 -3.66 20.11
N LEU A 222 6.49 -3.96 19.05
CA LEU A 222 6.20 -5.34 18.64
C LEU A 222 7.34 -5.92 17.78
N SER A 223 8.14 -5.05 17.15
CA SER A 223 9.38 -5.41 16.47
C SER A 223 10.57 -4.64 17.07
N PRO A 224 11.80 -5.13 16.86
CA PRO A 224 13.00 -4.35 17.12
C PRO A 224 12.97 -3.01 16.37
N THR A 225 13.56 -1.98 16.97
CA THR A 225 13.62 -0.65 16.36
C THR A 225 14.28 -0.71 14.98
N GLY A 226 13.56 -0.24 13.96
CA GLY A 226 14.03 -0.24 12.57
C GLY A 226 13.76 -1.52 11.79
N GLU A 227 13.23 -2.57 12.42
CA GLU A 227 12.79 -3.78 11.74
C GLU A 227 11.30 -3.75 11.41
N ARG A 228 10.99 -4.00 10.13
CA ARG A 228 9.62 -4.04 9.61
C ARG A 228 8.93 -5.34 10.02
N MET A 229 7.73 -5.21 10.59
CA MET A 229 6.88 -6.35 10.99
C MET A 229 5.69 -6.55 10.05
N ALA A 230 5.21 -5.50 9.40
CA ALA A 230 3.98 -5.55 8.61
C ALA A 230 4.28 -5.81 7.13
N LEU A 231 3.81 -6.93 6.57
CA LEU A 231 3.99 -7.32 5.17
C LEU A 231 2.70 -7.14 4.35
N VAL A 232 2.81 -6.81 3.07
CA VAL A 232 1.68 -7.00 2.15
C VAL A 232 1.56 -8.48 1.78
N LEU A 233 0.34 -9.01 1.62
CA LEU A 233 0.10 -10.45 1.41
C LEU A 233 0.90 -11.04 0.24
N PHE A 234 1.00 -10.33 -0.88
CA PHE A 234 1.79 -10.79 -2.03
C PHE A 234 3.29 -10.95 -1.69
N GLU A 235 3.81 -10.30 -0.65
CA GLU A 235 5.21 -10.47 -0.25
C GLU A 235 5.47 -11.84 0.36
N VAL A 236 4.49 -12.38 1.09
CA VAL A 236 4.55 -13.76 1.61
C VAL A 236 4.51 -14.74 0.44
N VAL A 237 3.68 -14.46 -0.58
CA VAL A 237 3.65 -15.24 -1.83
C VAL A 237 4.99 -15.13 -2.57
N TYR A 238 5.57 -13.93 -2.66
CA TYR A 238 6.89 -13.73 -3.27
C TYR A 238 7.97 -14.55 -2.57
N ALA A 239 7.99 -14.53 -1.24
CA ALA A 239 8.94 -15.29 -0.42
C ALA A 239 8.79 -16.81 -0.58
N ALA A 240 7.61 -17.29 -0.97
CA ALA A 240 7.38 -18.69 -1.31
C ALA A 240 7.71 -19.02 -2.78
N MET A 241 7.47 -18.08 -3.70
CA MET A 241 7.70 -18.25 -5.14
C MET A 241 9.19 -18.25 -5.49
N GLU A 242 9.96 -17.30 -4.97
CA GLU A 242 11.36 -17.10 -5.38
C GLU A 242 12.25 -18.34 -5.12
N PRO A 243 12.22 -18.97 -3.92
CA PRO A 243 12.96 -20.22 -3.70
C PRO A 243 12.50 -21.37 -4.60
N ALA A 244 11.19 -21.47 -4.88
CA ALA A 244 10.64 -22.51 -5.75
C ALA A 244 11.15 -22.38 -7.19
N LEU A 245 11.23 -21.15 -7.70
CA LEU A 245 11.83 -20.85 -9.01
C LEU A 245 13.35 -21.10 -9.00
N ALA A 246 14.05 -20.73 -7.92
CA ALA A 246 15.49 -20.99 -7.77
C ALA A 246 15.82 -22.47 -7.88
N LYS A 247 15.07 -23.34 -7.19
CA LYS A 247 15.26 -24.80 -7.25
C LYS A 247 15.02 -25.39 -8.63
N ARG A 248 14.18 -24.73 -9.44
CA ARG A 248 13.91 -25.13 -10.83
C ARG A 248 14.91 -24.53 -11.83
N GLY A 249 15.76 -23.60 -11.40
CA GLY A 249 16.65 -22.85 -12.30
C GLY A 249 15.90 -21.83 -13.16
N GLU A 250 14.73 -21.35 -12.72
CA GLU A 250 13.79 -20.54 -13.51
C GLU A 250 13.64 -19.09 -12.97
N LEU A 251 14.65 -18.57 -12.27
CA LEU A 251 14.61 -17.21 -11.72
C LEU A 251 14.53 -16.13 -12.81
N ASP A 252 14.95 -16.45 -14.03
CA ASP A 252 14.85 -15.59 -15.22
C ASP A 252 13.40 -15.28 -15.63
N ARG A 253 12.43 -16.06 -15.14
CA ARG A 253 10.99 -15.79 -15.31
C ARG A 253 10.54 -14.51 -14.59
N MET A 254 11.23 -14.09 -13.53
CA MET A 254 10.94 -12.86 -12.76
C MET A 254 11.44 -11.60 -13.49
N ARG A 255 11.10 -11.45 -14.76
CA ARG A 255 11.60 -10.38 -15.64
C ARG A 255 11.30 -9.01 -15.05
N VAL A 256 12.28 -8.11 -15.13
CA VAL A 256 12.15 -6.66 -14.90
C VAL A 256 13.01 -5.93 -15.92
N PRO A 257 12.73 -4.64 -16.23
CA PRO A 257 13.61 -3.81 -17.06
C PRO A 257 15.07 -3.94 -16.61
N ALA A 258 16.00 -3.97 -17.56
CA ALA A 258 17.41 -4.25 -17.28
C ALA A 258 18.00 -3.27 -16.25
N GLU A 259 17.55 -2.02 -16.31
CA GLU A 259 17.89 -0.90 -15.45
C GLU A 259 17.48 -1.11 -13.99
N LEU A 260 16.48 -1.98 -13.76
CA LEU A 260 15.91 -2.28 -12.45
C LEU A 260 16.40 -3.62 -11.85
N ARG A 261 17.13 -4.45 -12.61
CA ARG A 261 17.53 -5.80 -12.17
C ARG A 261 18.42 -5.84 -10.93
N HIS A 262 19.25 -4.81 -10.76
CA HIS A 262 20.24 -4.73 -9.69
C HIS A 262 19.94 -3.60 -8.70
N ARG A 263 18.68 -3.16 -8.65
CA ARG A 263 18.23 -2.09 -7.75
C ARG A 263 17.63 -2.70 -6.49
N ASP A 264 18.00 -2.13 -5.36
CA ASP A 264 17.58 -2.53 -4.03
C ASP A 264 16.60 -1.52 -3.42
N HIS A 265 16.17 -1.79 -2.19
CA HIS A 265 15.26 -0.93 -1.44
C HIS A 265 15.78 0.52 -1.36
N GLU A 266 17.07 0.70 -1.04
CA GLU A 266 17.67 2.03 -0.90
C GLU A 266 17.61 2.83 -2.21
N PHE A 267 17.88 2.19 -3.35
CA PHE A 267 17.73 2.82 -4.65
C PHE A 267 16.30 3.32 -4.87
N PHE A 268 15.29 2.48 -4.62
CA PHE A 268 13.89 2.86 -4.87
C PHE A 268 13.40 3.96 -3.93
N ILE A 269 13.80 3.91 -2.66
CA ILE A 269 13.49 4.98 -1.71
C ILE A 269 14.15 6.29 -2.18
N ALA A 270 15.44 6.30 -2.50
CA ALA A 270 16.16 7.49 -2.96
C ALA A 270 15.56 8.14 -4.21
N HIS A 271 14.95 7.34 -5.10
CA HIS A 271 14.34 7.82 -6.34
C HIS A 271 12.81 8.02 -6.23
N SER A 272 12.20 7.74 -5.09
CA SER A 272 10.79 8.02 -4.80
C SER A 272 10.58 9.49 -4.43
N ILE A 273 9.33 9.96 -4.46
CA ILE A 273 8.97 11.31 -3.97
C ILE A 273 9.41 11.50 -2.52
N GLU A 274 9.28 10.46 -1.69
CA GLU A 274 9.65 10.52 -0.28
C GLU A 274 11.16 10.70 -0.09
N GLY A 275 11.98 9.92 -0.80
CA GLY A 275 13.43 10.07 -0.74
C GLY A 275 13.93 11.38 -1.34
N GLN A 276 13.28 11.88 -2.39
CA GLN A 276 13.60 13.19 -2.96
C GLN A 276 13.30 14.32 -1.97
N ILE A 277 12.16 14.26 -1.27
CA ILE A 277 11.83 15.22 -0.20
C ILE A 277 12.84 15.10 0.94
N ALA A 278 13.15 13.88 1.41
CA ALA A 278 14.12 13.68 2.48
C ALA A 278 15.51 14.22 2.11
N THR A 279 15.94 14.03 0.86
CA THR A 279 17.22 14.56 0.34
C THR A 279 17.20 16.09 0.28
N LEU A 280 16.09 16.67 -0.17
CA LEU A 280 15.88 18.12 -0.21
C LEU A 280 15.93 18.72 1.19
N MET A 281 15.30 18.06 2.18
CA MET A 281 15.28 18.49 3.58
C MET A 281 16.67 18.55 4.23
N GLN A 282 17.63 17.79 3.73
CA GLN A 282 19.01 17.76 4.21
C GLN A 282 19.91 18.80 3.54
N GLN A 283 19.42 19.55 2.52
CA GLN A 283 20.24 20.55 1.85
C GLN A 283 20.41 21.81 2.72
N PRO A 284 21.59 22.45 2.73
CA PRO A 284 21.85 23.67 3.52
C PRO A 284 20.92 24.84 3.18
N ASP A 285 20.37 24.88 1.96
CA ASP A 285 19.44 25.90 1.48
C ASP A 285 17.97 25.59 1.79
N PHE A 286 17.66 24.41 2.35
CA PHE A 286 16.29 24.01 2.69
C PHE A 286 15.58 25.02 3.61
N PRO A 287 16.21 25.58 4.66
CA PRO A 287 15.59 26.65 5.45
C PRO A 287 15.25 27.89 4.62
N GLY A 288 16.11 28.24 3.64
CA GLY A 288 15.89 29.34 2.71
C GLY A 288 14.73 29.07 1.74
N LEU A 289 14.58 27.82 1.28
CA LEU A 289 13.43 27.39 0.49
C LEU A 289 12.12 27.54 1.29
N LEU A 290 12.10 27.14 2.56
CA LEU A 290 10.91 27.31 3.42
C LEU A 290 10.56 28.79 3.62
N GLU A 291 11.55 29.65 3.86
CA GLU A 291 11.34 31.09 3.94
C GLU A 291 10.81 31.71 2.63
N TRP A 292 11.33 31.23 1.50
CA TRP A 292 10.85 31.66 0.19
C TRP A 292 9.39 31.24 -0.02
N LEU A 293 9.05 29.98 0.27
CA LEU A 293 7.68 29.46 0.18
C LEU A 293 6.70 30.25 1.05
N GLU A 294 7.08 30.63 2.27
CA GLU A 294 6.22 31.46 3.14
C GLU A 294 5.93 32.85 2.54
N LYS A 295 6.87 33.38 1.77
CA LYS A 295 6.82 34.72 1.16
C LYS A 295 6.30 34.70 -0.27
N ASP A 296 6.21 33.53 -0.91
CA ASP A 296 5.77 33.36 -2.29
C ASP A 296 4.30 33.76 -2.49
N ASP A 297 4.01 34.45 -3.60
CA ASP A 297 2.68 35.01 -3.85
C ASP A 297 1.66 33.94 -4.25
N ILE A 298 2.09 32.81 -4.81
CA ILE A 298 1.22 31.66 -5.09
C ILE A 298 0.83 31.00 -3.77
N VAL A 299 1.80 30.76 -2.87
CA VAL A 299 1.53 30.20 -1.55
C VAL A 299 0.63 31.11 -0.73
N LYS A 300 0.85 32.44 -0.73
CA LYS A 300 -0.03 33.41 -0.07
C LYS A 300 -1.45 33.43 -0.64
N ARG A 301 -1.59 33.25 -1.96
CA ARG A 301 -2.91 33.17 -2.59
C ARG A 301 -3.61 31.87 -2.21
N PHE A 302 -2.87 30.75 -2.23
CA PHE A 302 -3.37 29.43 -1.84
C PHE A 302 -3.76 29.39 -0.36
N SER A 303 -2.99 30.03 0.52
CA SER A 303 -3.22 30.03 1.97
C SER A 303 -4.47 30.80 2.40
N LYS A 304 -5.04 31.67 1.54
CA LYS A 304 -6.34 32.32 1.81
C LYS A 304 -7.46 31.29 1.97
N ASP A 305 -7.44 30.25 1.14
CA ASP A 305 -8.44 29.17 1.15
C ASP A 305 -7.94 27.94 1.93
N HIS A 306 -6.63 27.88 2.22
CA HIS A 306 -5.97 26.74 2.86
C HIS A 306 -4.94 27.18 3.93
N PRO A 307 -5.39 27.76 5.07
CA PRO A 307 -4.50 28.32 6.10
C PRO A 307 -3.53 27.30 6.73
N GLN A 308 -3.88 26.01 6.71
CA GLN A 308 -3.06 24.89 7.19
C GLN A 308 -1.73 24.73 6.46
N VAL A 309 -1.53 25.39 5.31
CA VAL A 309 -0.26 25.33 4.57
C VAL A 309 0.89 25.89 5.42
N TYR A 310 0.64 26.88 6.27
CA TYR A 310 1.67 27.42 7.18
C TYR A 310 1.94 26.51 8.37
N ASP A 311 1.01 25.64 8.76
CA ASP A 311 1.26 24.61 9.77
C ASP A 311 2.16 23.52 9.20
N LEU A 312 1.95 23.14 7.94
CA LEU A 312 2.81 22.21 7.22
C LEU A 312 4.23 22.76 7.06
N LEU A 313 4.39 24.00 6.58
CA LEU A 313 5.70 24.65 6.45
C LEU A 313 6.43 24.76 7.79
N ARG A 314 5.71 25.06 8.87
CA ARG A 314 6.28 25.03 10.24
C ARG A 314 6.72 23.64 10.65
N SER A 315 5.91 22.61 10.40
CA SER A 315 6.28 21.22 10.74
C SER A 315 7.55 20.75 10.02
N TRP A 316 7.76 21.19 8.77
CA TRP A 316 8.96 20.88 8.01
C TRP A 316 10.18 21.62 8.55
N ARG A 317 10.01 22.85 9.02
CA ARG A 317 11.04 23.63 9.69
C ARG A 317 11.47 22.99 11.01
N GLU A 318 10.51 22.57 11.84
CA GLU A 318 10.77 21.86 13.10
C GLU A 318 11.50 20.53 12.86
N PHE A 319 11.09 19.79 11.83
CA PHE A 319 11.76 18.54 11.45
C PHE A 319 13.20 18.78 10.95
N ALA A 320 13.42 19.79 10.10
CA ALA A 320 14.76 20.16 9.63
C ALA A 320 15.69 20.57 10.79
N MET A 321 15.17 21.29 11.79
CA MET A 321 15.93 21.66 13.00
C MET A 321 16.26 20.45 13.88
N SER A 322 15.40 19.42 13.91
CA SER A 322 15.63 18.19 14.69
C SER A 322 16.72 17.28 14.11
N LEU A 323 17.09 17.50 12.83
CA LEU A 323 18.17 16.78 12.14
C LEU A 323 19.53 17.47 12.27
N ASP A 324 19.60 18.65 12.90
CA ASP A 324 20.84 19.36 13.16
C ASP A 324 21.62 18.71 14.33
N PRO A 325 22.82 18.16 14.10
CA PRO A 325 23.64 17.55 15.15
C PRO A 325 24.03 18.50 16.28
N GLU A 326 23.97 19.83 16.07
CA GLU A 326 24.27 20.82 17.11
C GLU A 326 23.10 21.08 18.07
N CYS A 327 21.87 20.71 17.72
CA CYS A 327 20.69 20.95 18.57
C CYS A 327 20.52 19.93 19.71
N CYS A 328 21.26 18.81 19.67
CA CYS A 328 21.30 17.77 20.70
C CYS A 328 22.51 17.87 21.66
N ARG A 329 23.15 19.04 21.80
CA ARG A 329 24.21 19.28 22.80
C ARG A 329 23.75 20.12 23.98
#